data_AF-A0A1Y3EDB6-F1
#
_entry.id   AF-A0A1Y3EDB6-F1
#
_cell.length_a   1.000
_cell.length_b   1.000
_cell.length_c   1.000
_cell.angle_alpha   90.00
_cell.angle_beta   90.00
_cell.angle_gamma   90.00
#
_symmetry.space_group_name_H-M   'P 1'
#
loop_
_entity.id
_entity.type
_entity.pdbx_description
1 polymer ?
#
loop_
_entity_poly.entity_id
_entity_poly.type
_entity_poly.pdbx_seq_one_letter_code
_entity_poly.pdbx_strand_id
1 'polypeptide(L)'
;MRLLFVVLAEKDLNREFLLPNTTYIGGDRSVLTLGEILQRLKKIYCHHIGVEYMHLSNREQYLWIRKHFETPSIMELTPDEQKRLFKRLIRSTKHVLFLNLNYQLIMVIKICRFEEFLAKKWPAEKRFGLEGCEVLIPAMKQVIDCTAALGVDTFVIGMPHRGRLNILANVCRQELEAIFCQFSTLQPEDEGSGDVKYHLGVCIERLNSASGKPIKISVVANPSHLEAVDPVVQGKTRAEQFYRNDTRGDKVMSILLHGDAAFSGQGIVYETFDISGLPAYTCHGSIHFIVNNQVNKYNYNFAYFISTISFVSARQIGFTTDPRFSRSSPYCTDVAKVVNAPIFHVNADDPEAVMHVCTVASQWRNKFKKDVV
;
A
#
# COMPACT_ATOMS: atom_id res chain seq x y z
N MET A 1 -16.58 30.92 -0.62
CA MET A 1 -16.01 29.79 0.15
C MET A 1 -15.43 30.39 1.43
N ARG A 2 -16.07 30.22 2.59
CA ARG A 2 -15.61 30.87 3.85
C ARG A 2 -14.24 30.27 4.26
N LEU A 3 -13.15 31.01 4.01
CA LEU A 3 -11.80 30.74 4.54
C LEU A 3 -11.82 31.03 6.06
N LEU A 4 -12.45 30.16 6.84
CA LEU A 4 -12.97 30.51 8.16
C LEU A 4 -11.98 30.45 9.34
N PHE A 5 -10.67 30.48 9.13
CA PHE A 5 -9.71 30.41 10.25
C PHE A 5 -8.57 31.43 10.21
N VAL A 6 -8.48 32.24 9.16
CA VAL A 6 -7.49 33.32 9.05
C VAL A 6 -8.22 34.58 8.62
N VAL A 7 -7.76 35.75 9.08
CA VAL A 7 -8.27 37.10 8.75
C VAL A 7 -7.99 37.46 7.28
N LEU A 8 -8.31 36.56 6.34
CA LEU A 8 -8.05 36.71 4.91
C LEU A 8 -9.38 36.53 4.17
N ALA A 9 -9.74 37.55 3.39
CA ALA A 9 -10.97 37.54 2.60
C ALA A 9 -10.68 37.09 1.16
N GLU A 10 -11.73 36.79 0.39
CA GLU A 10 -11.59 36.49 -1.05
C GLU A 10 -10.94 37.65 -1.83
N LYS A 11 -10.98 38.88 -1.31
CA LYS A 11 -10.30 40.06 -1.87
C LYS A 11 -8.76 39.95 -1.80
N ASP A 12 -8.22 39.10 -0.94
CA ASP A 12 -6.78 38.95 -0.72
C ASP A 12 -6.14 37.88 -1.62
N LEU A 13 -6.94 37.20 -2.46
CA LEU A 13 -6.45 36.12 -3.34
C LEU A 13 -5.35 36.58 -4.30
N ASN A 14 -5.39 37.85 -4.75
CA ASN A 14 -4.41 38.41 -5.66
C ASN A 14 -3.21 39.04 -4.94
N ARG A 15 -3.18 39.05 -3.60
CA ARG A 15 -2.04 39.57 -2.85
C ARG A 15 -0.89 38.57 -2.88
N GLU A 16 0.31 39.10 -3.04
CA GLU A 16 1.55 38.34 -3.01
C GLU A 16 2.04 38.16 -1.58
N PHE A 17 2.49 36.94 -1.26
CA PHE A 17 3.04 36.58 0.03
C PHE A 17 4.42 35.96 -0.14
N LEU A 18 5.34 36.34 0.74
CA LEU A 18 6.66 35.71 0.84
C LEU A 18 6.51 34.32 1.47
N LEU A 19 6.99 33.29 0.80
CA LEU A 19 6.99 31.92 1.31
C LEU A 19 8.09 31.74 2.37
N PRO A 20 7.80 31.06 3.48
CA PRO A 20 8.82 30.73 4.46
C PRO A 20 9.79 29.67 3.91
N ASN A 21 11.04 29.68 4.38
CA ASN A 21 12.08 28.70 4.01
C ASN A 21 11.74 27.25 4.40
N THR A 22 10.62 27.03 5.10
CA THR A 22 10.12 25.72 5.54
C THR A 22 9.12 25.07 4.57
N THR A 23 8.76 25.76 3.48
CA THR A 23 7.83 25.26 2.46
C THR A 23 8.54 25.14 1.11
N TYR A 24 8.24 24.08 0.37
CA TYR A 24 8.77 23.81 -0.98
C TYR A 24 7.74 24.04 -2.08
N ILE A 25 6.56 24.55 -1.72
CA ILE A 25 5.44 24.84 -2.62
C ILE A 25 5.84 25.78 -3.75
N GLY A 26 6.78 26.70 -3.49
CA GLY A 26 7.26 27.69 -4.46
C GLY A 26 8.14 27.13 -5.57
N GLY A 27 8.74 25.95 -5.39
CA GLY A 27 9.86 25.51 -6.22
C GLY A 27 10.98 26.56 -6.16
N ASP A 28 11.27 27.18 -7.30
CA ASP A 28 12.28 28.25 -7.42
C ASP A 28 11.73 29.64 -7.07
N ARG A 29 10.41 29.80 -6.90
CA ARG A 29 9.79 31.09 -6.57
C ARG A 29 9.68 31.28 -5.06
N SER A 30 10.17 32.40 -4.56
CA SER A 30 10.05 32.80 -3.16
C SER A 30 8.75 33.55 -2.85
N VAL A 31 8.05 34.05 -3.87
CA VAL A 31 6.82 34.84 -3.74
C VAL A 31 5.73 34.22 -4.62
N LEU A 32 4.54 34.03 -4.04
CA LEU A 32 3.35 33.54 -4.75
C LEU A 32 2.10 34.33 -4.31
N THR A 33 1.10 34.38 -5.18
CA THR A 33 -0.22 34.92 -4.81
C THR A 33 -0.95 33.99 -3.86
N LEU A 34 -1.78 34.52 -2.96
CA LEU A 34 -2.56 33.70 -2.03
C LEU A 34 -3.46 32.68 -2.76
N GLY A 35 -4.05 33.08 -3.89
CA GLY A 35 -4.85 32.18 -4.72
C GLY A 35 -4.05 30.98 -5.23
N GLU A 36 -2.83 31.22 -5.71
CA GLU A 36 -1.94 30.15 -6.17
C GLU A 36 -1.45 29.27 -5.02
N ILE A 37 -1.11 29.85 -3.86
CA ILE A 37 -0.73 29.10 -2.65
C ILE A 37 -1.87 28.15 -2.25
N LEU A 38 -3.10 28.66 -2.15
CA LEU A 38 -4.27 27.86 -1.79
C LEU A 38 -4.56 26.76 -2.81
N GLN A 39 -4.42 27.05 -4.11
CA GLN A 39 -4.62 26.07 -5.16
C GLN A 39 -3.59 24.94 -5.07
N ARG A 40 -2.31 25.27 -4.88
CA ARG A 40 -1.23 24.29 -4.71
C ARG A 40 -1.43 23.45 -3.45
N LEU A 41 -1.72 24.08 -2.30
CA LEU A 41 -2.00 23.38 -1.04
C LEU A 41 -3.19 22.42 -1.16
N LYS A 42 -4.29 22.87 -1.79
CA LYS A 42 -5.46 22.02 -2.04
C LYS A 42 -5.12 20.85 -2.96
N LYS A 43 -4.30 21.07 -4.00
CA LYS A 43 -3.87 20.01 -4.91
C LYS A 43 -3.00 18.96 -4.19
N ILE A 44 -2.13 19.39 -3.29
CA ILE A 44 -1.18 18.50 -2.59
C ILE A 44 -1.86 17.73 -1.45
N TYR A 45 -2.64 18.40 -0.60
CA TYR A 45 -3.14 17.82 0.66
C TYR A 45 -4.63 17.47 0.68
N CYS A 46 -5.42 18.00 -0.26
CA CYS A 46 -6.88 17.86 -0.26
C CYS A 46 -7.42 17.18 -1.53
N HIS A 47 -6.57 16.48 -2.28
CA HIS A 47 -6.96 15.79 -3.51
C HIS A 47 -7.03 14.28 -3.29
N HIS A 48 -6.32 13.48 -4.09
CA HIS A 48 -6.31 12.01 -3.96
C HIS A 48 -5.39 11.49 -2.84
N ILE A 49 -4.52 12.34 -2.31
CA ILE A 49 -3.57 12.00 -1.24
C ILE A 49 -3.84 12.87 -0.01
N GLY A 50 -4.05 12.23 1.14
CA GLY A 50 -4.06 12.85 2.45
C GLY A 50 -2.78 12.47 3.21
N VAL A 51 -1.99 13.46 3.62
CA VAL A 51 -0.70 13.23 4.27
C VAL A 51 -0.78 13.62 5.74
N GLU A 52 -0.61 12.64 6.64
CA GLU A 52 -0.52 12.88 8.08
C GLU A 52 0.92 12.74 8.55
N TYR A 53 1.55 13.88 8.82
CA TYR A 53 2.96 13.96 9.20
C TYR A 53 3.27 15.05 10.23
N MET A 54 2.27 15.87 10.60
CA MET A 54 2.46 16.98 11.54
C MET A 54 2.68 16.52 12.98
N HIS A 55 2.32 15.28 13.33
CA HIS A 55 2.59 14.68 14.63
C HIS A 55 4.05 14.25 14.81
N LEU A 56 4.84 14.22 13.72
CA LEU A 56 6.26 13.88 13.79
C LEU A 56 7.05 14.94 14.57
N SER A 57 7.76 14.53 15.61
CA SER A 57 8.56 15.44 16.43
C SER A 57 9.87 15.90 15.76
N ASN A 58 10.37 15.15 14.76
CA ASN A 58 11.66 15.44 14.13
C ASN A 58 11.50 16.39 12.93
N ARG A 59 12.17 17.54 12.99
CA ARG A 59 12.17 18.57 11.94
C ARG A 59 12.72 18.07 10.60
N GLU A 60 13.75 17.23 10.59
CA GLU A 60 14.32 16.71 9.35
C GLU A 60 13.32 15.82 8.61
N GLN A 61 12.62 14.97 9.36
CA GLN A 61 11.59 14.06 8.85
C GLN A 61 10.42 14.82 8.24
N TYR A 62 9.94 15.83 8.97
CA TYR A 62 8.89 16.73 8.51
C TYR A 62 9.28 17.49 7.23
N LEU A 63 10.48 18.09 7.18
CA LEU A 63 10.95 18.83 6.01
C LEU A 63 11.18 17.90 4.80
N TRP A 64 11.60 16.66 5.06
CA TRP A 64 11.79 15.66 4.02
C TRP A 64 10.45 15.30 3.35
N ILE A 65 9.40 15.04 4.14
CA ILE A 65 8.05 14.75 3.60
C ILE A 65 7.58 15.94 2.77
N ARG A 66 7.69 17.17 3.30
CA ARG A 66 7.33 18.38 2.55
C ARG A 66 8.05 18.49 1.22
N LYS A 67 9.35 18.22 1.19
CA LYS A 67 10.11 18.26 -0.07
C LYS A 67 9.57 17.27 -1.11
N HIS A 68 9.12 16.09 -0.69
CA HIS A 68 8.64 15.05 -1.63
C HIS A 68 7.20 15.27 -2.11
N PHE A 69 6.38 16.01 -1.36
CA PHE A 69 4.98 16.28 -1.74
C PHE A 69 4.72 17.71 -2.23
N GLU A 70 5.45 18.71 -1.72
CA GLU A 70 5.20 20.13 -2.03
C GLU A 70 5.96 20.63 -3.26
N THR A 71 7.08 19.98 -3.65
CA THR A 71 7.83 20.46 -4.82
C THR A 71 6.99 20.26 -6.09
N PRO A 72 6.88 21.29 -6.95
CA PRO A 72 6.14 21.19 -8.20
C PRO A 72 6.60 20.04 -9.10
N SER A 73 5.66 19.44 -9.83
CA SER A 73 5.89 18.38 -10.84
C SER A 73 6.50 17.06 -10.37
N ILE A 74 6.61 16.78 -9.06
CA ILE A 74 7.10 15.47 -8.59
C ILE A 74 6.17 14.31 -8.98
N MET A 75 4.86 14.56 -9.04
CA MET A 75 3.88 13.51 -9.38
C MET A 75 3.79 13.21 -10.89
N GLU A 76 4.49 13.97 -11.74
CA GLU A 76 4.48 13.72 -13.18
C GLU A 76 5.36 12.49 -13.48
N LEU A 77 4.71 11.35 -13.73
CA LEU A 77 5.37 10.11 -14.13
C LEU A 77 5.93 10.25 -15.55
N THR A 78 7.11 9.67 -15.78
CA THR A 78 7.65 9.58 -17.14
C THR A 78 6.74 8.71 -18.02
N PRO A 79 6.68 8.93 -19.35
CA PRO A 79 5.83 8.12 -20.23
C PRO A 79 6.09 6.61 -20.14
N ASP A 80 7.33 6.21 -19.84
CA ASP A 80 7.69 4.80 -19.65
C ASP A 80 7.21 4.24 -18.30
N GLU A 81 7.21 5.05 -17.24
CA GLU A 81 6.61 4.70 -15.96
C GLU A 81 5.09 4.62 -16.06
N GLN A 82 4.45 5.54 -16.79
CA GLN A 82 3.02 5.45 -17.09
C GLN A 82 2.70 4.19 -17.88
N LYS A 83 3.47 3.86 -18.92
CA LYS A 83 3.31 2.59 -19.65
C LYS A 83 3.54 1.38 -18.74
N ARG A 84 4.49 1.43 -17.81
CA ARG A 84 4.76 0.35 -16.86
C ARG A 84 3.63 0.19 -15.85
N LEU A 85 3.13 1.30 -15.30
CA LEU A 85 1.99 1.36 -14.42
C LEU A 85 0.76 0.83 -15.14
N PHE A 86 0.48 1.31 -16.35
CA PHE A 86 -0.62 0.85 -17.18
C PHE A 86 -0.47 -0.63 -17.52
N LYS A 87 0.73 -1.13 -17.87
CA LYS A 87 0.96 -2.58 -18.04
C LYS A 87 0.70 -3.36 -16.76
N ARG A 88 1.05 -2.84 -15.58
CA ARG A 88 0.78 -3.48 -14.28
C ARG A 88 -0.70 -3.42 -13.92
N LEU A 89 -1.37 -2.30 -14.20
CA LEU A 89 -2.80 -2.10 -14.03
C LEU A 89 -3.55 -2.97 -15.00
N ILE A 90 -3.35 -2.94 -16.32
CA ILE A 90 -3.99 -3.89 -17.25
C ILE A 90 -3.69 -5.34 -16.87
N ARG A 91 -2.51 -5.62 -16.29
CA ARG A 91 -2.32 -6.91 -15.63
C ARG A 91 -3.43 -7.06 -14.59
N SER A 92 -3.48 -6.18 -13.56
CA SER A 92 -4.27 -6.10 -12.31
C SER A 92 -5.78 -5.77 -12.39
N THR A 93 -6.25 -4.98 -13.36
CA THR A 93 -7.58 -4.36 -13.50
C THR A 93 -8.32 -4.84 -14.75
N LYS A 94 -9.65 -4.68 -14.69
CA LYS A 94 -10.69 -5.29 -15.52
C LYS A 94 -10.79 -4.76 -16.96
N HIS A 95 -9.85 -3.93 -17.41
CA HIS A 95 -10.01 -3.19 -18.67
C HIS A 95 -9.32 -3.85 -19.87
N VAL A 96 -10.14 -4.51 -20.68
CA VAL A 96 -9.96 -4.59 -22.13
C VAL A 96 -10.00 -3.16 -22.67
N LEU A 97 -8.86 -2.49 -22.76
CA LEU A 97 -8.73 -1.32 -23.62
C LEU A 97 -8.26 -1.82 -24.98
N PHE A 98 -9.24 -1.96 -25.87
CA PHE A 98 -9.07 -2.12 -27.32
C PHE A 98 -8.49 -0.81 -27.87
N LEU A 99 -7.24 -0.49 -27.54
CA LEU A 99 -6.52 0.59 -28.21
C LEU A 99 -5.82 0.00 -29.43
N ASN A 100 -6.50 0.18 -30.57
CA ASN A 100 -5.95 0.08 -31.91
C ASN A 100 -4.65 0.89 -32.00
N LEU A 101 -3.48 0.24 -31.92
CA LEU A 101 -2.32 0.61 -32.72
C LEU A 101 -1.31 -0.55 -32.73
N ASN A 102 -0.87 -0.86 -33.93
CA ASN A 102 -0.22 -2.09 -34.34
C ASN A 102 1.08 -2.44 -33.58
N TYR A 103 1.32 -3.76 -33.51
CA TYR A 103 2.53 -4.48 -33.08
C TYR A 103 2.72 -4.79 -31.58
N GLN A 104 3.00 -6.08 -31.32
CA GLN A 104 3.24 -6.76 -30.04
C GLN A 104 2.01 -7.29 -29.26
N LEU A 105 1.19 -8.02 -30.02
CA LEU A 105 0.19 -9.00 -29.58
C LEU A 105 0.79 -10.01 -28.57
N ILE A 106 -0.01 -10.39 -27.55
CA ILE A 106 0.21 -11.48 -26.56
C ILE A 106 1.08 -11.13 -25.33
N MET A 107 0.59 -10.27 -24.42
CA MET A 107 1.04 -10.27 -22.99
C MET A 107 0.16 -9.39 -22.07
N VAL A 108 -1.15 -9.30 -22.34
CA VAL A 108 -1.99 -8.21 -21.78
C VAL A 108 -3.23 -8.70 -21.01
N ILE A 109 -3.35 -9.98 -20.67
CA ILE A 109 -4.62 -10.51 -20.11
C ILE A 109 -4.34 -11.50 -18.97
N LYS A 110 -4.09 -11.08 -17.71
CA LYS A 110 -3.90 -12.12 -16.66
C LYS A 110 -4.27 -11.88 -15.20
N ILE A 111 -4.76 -10.72 -14.72
CA ILE A 111 -5.10 -10.59 -13.27
C ILE A 111 -6.56 -10.32 -13.01
N CYS A 112 -7.27 -9.48 -13.76
CA CYS A 112 -8.74 -9.44 -13.61
C CYS A 112 -9.42 -10.68 -14.18
N ARG A 113 -8.82 -11.28 -15.22
CA ARG A 113 -9.21 -12.64 -15.59
C ARG A 113 -8.80 -13.67 -14.57
N PHE A 114 -7.84 -13.44 -13.66
CA PHE A 114 -7.52 -14.45 -12.64
C PHE A 114 -8.68 -14.60 -11.66
N GLU A 115 -9.17 -13.50 -11.10
CA GLU A 115 -10.34 -13.52 -10.21
C GLU A 115 -11.60 -13.98 -10.95
N GLU A 116 -11.89 -13.45 -12.14
CA GLU A 116 -13.04 -13.90 -12.94
C GLU A 116 -12.91 -15.38 -13.37
N PHE A 117 -11.71 -15.85 -13.69
CA PHE A 117 -11.47 -17.25 -14.02
C PHE A 117 -11.69 -18.15 -12.80
N LEU A 118 -11.18 -17.75 -11.63
CA LEU A 118 -11.45 -18.45 -10.39
C LEU A 118 -12.95 -18.48 -10.09
N ALA A 119 -13.65 -17.35 -10.26
CA ALA A 119 -15.10 -17.25 -10.07
C ALA A 119 -15.88 -18.16 -11.04
N LYS A 120 -15.45 -18.23 -12.31
CA LYS A 120 -16.12 -19.03 -13.35
C LYS A 120 -15.83 -20.53 -13.19
N LYS A 121 -14.59 -20.90 -12.86
CA LYS A 121 -14.16 -22.30 -12.78
C LYS A 121 -14.55 -22.94 -11.45
N TRP A 122 -14.50 -22.19 -10.35
CA TRP A 122 -14.85 -22.66 -9.01
C TRP A 122 -15.84 -21.69 -8.33
N PRO A 123 -17.11 -21.66 -8.76
CA PRO A 123 -18.10 -20.70 -8.26
C PRO A 123 -18.47 -20.92 -6.78
N ALA A 124 -18.38 -22.15 -6.28
CA ALA A 124 -18.74 -22.51 -4.90
C ALA A 124 -17.59 -22.27 -3.89
N GLU A 125 -16.37 -22.06 -4.36
CA GLU A 125 -15.18 -21.95 -3.52
C GLU A 125 -14.96 -20.52 -3.01
N LYS A 126 -14.56 -20.42 -1.74
CA LYS A 126 -14.21 -19.12 -1.13
C LYS A 126 -12.84 -18.66 -1.62
N ARG A 127 -12.80 -17.50 -2.28
CA ARG A 127 -11.60 -16.95 -2.95
C ARG A 127 -11.01 -15.67 -2.35
N PHE A 128 -11.78 -14.94 -1.53
CA PHE A 128 -11.40 -13.62 -0.96
C PHE A 128 -10.77 -12.68 -1.98
N GLY A 129 -11.50 -12.45 -3.08
CA GLY A 129 -11.03 -11.63 -4.18
C GLY A 129 -10.65 -10.21 -3.76
N LEU A 130 -9.78 -9.61 -4.56
CA LEU A 130 -9.28 -8.24 -4.41
C LEU A 130 -10.14 -7.21 -5.19
N GLU A 131 -11.42 -7.54 -5.44
CA GLU A 131 -12.34 -6.68 -6.19
C GLU A 131 -12.52 -5.34 -5.44
N GLY A 132 -12.33 -4.24 -6.17
CA GLY A 132 -12.36 -2.87 -5.62
C GLY A 132 -11.05 -2.37 -5.00
N CYS A 133 -10.01 -3.22 -4.88
CA CYS A 133 -8.68 -2.83 -4.36
C CYS A 133 -7.55 -3.36 -5.24
N GLU A 134 -7.80 -3.45 -6.53
CA GLU A 134 -6.90 -4.05 -7.53
C GLU A 134 -5.55 -3.30 -7.63
N VAL A 135 -5.55 -2.01 -7.25
CA VAL A 135 -4.35 -1.14 -7.21
C VAL A 135 -3.32 -1.57 -6.17
N LEU A 136 -3.68 -2.45 -5.22
CA LEU A 136 -2.71 -3.05 -4.30
C LEU A 136 -1.61 -3.84 -5.04
N ILE A 137 -1.92 -4.52 -6.13
CA ILE A 137 -0.95 -5.31 -6.90
C ILE A 137 0.15 -4.43 -7.54
N PRO A 138 -0.17 -3.37 -8.32
CA PRO A 138 0.87 -2.47 -8.83
C PRO A 138 1.58 -1.73 -7.70
N ALA A 139 0.90 -1.41 -6.59
CA ALA A 139 1.48 -0.73 -5.43
C ALA A 139 2.57 -1.57 -4.76
N MET A 140 2.27 -2.83 -4.41
CA MET A 140 3.26 -3.75 -3.84
C MET A 140 4.45 -3.96 -4.77
N LYS A 141 4.18 -4.10 -6.08
CA LYS A 141 5.26 -4.24 -7.07
C LYS A 141 6.11 -2.98 -7.16
N GLN A 142 5.51 -1.78 -7.05
CA GLN A 142 6.25 -0.53 -7.03
C GLN A 142 7.15 -0.43 -5.81
N VAL A 143 6.67 -0.80 -4.62
CA VAL A 143 7.50 -0.85 -3.41
C VAL A 143 8.67 -1.81 -3.58
N ILE A 144 8.42 -3.03 -4.05
CA ILE A 144 9.49 -4.02 -4.29
C ILE A 144 10.52 -3.50 -5.31
N ASP A 145 10.06 -2.88 -6.40
CA ASP A 145 10.95 -2.37 -7.44
C ASP A 145 11.80 -1.19 -6.96
N CYS A 146 11.19 -0.23 -6.24
CA CYS A 146 11.89 0.92 -5.66
C CYS A 146 12.90 0.48 -4.58
N THR A 147 12.50 -0.39 -3.67
CA THR A 147 13.38 -0.86 -2.58
C THR A 147 14.48 -1.78 -3.08
N ALA A 148 14.24 -2.60 -4.10
CA ALA A 148 15.29 -3.37 -4.76
C ALA A 148 16.32 -2.47 -5.48
N ALA A 149 15.89 -1.35 -6.06
CA ALA A 149 16.80 -0.35 -6.60
C ALA A 149 17.68 0.28 -5.50
N LEU A 150 17.10 0.50 -4.31
CA LEU A 150 17.79 1.03 -3.13
C LEU A 150 18.72 0.01 -2.43
N GLY A 151 18.70 -1.27 -2.82
CA GLY A 151 19.62 -2.30 -2.32
C GLY A 151 19.01 -3.40 -1.45
N VAL A 152 17.68 -3.45 -1.32
CA VAL A 152 16.99 -4.54 -0.62
C VAL A 152 16.90 -5.78 -1.50
N ASP A 153 17.35 -6.92 -0.99
CA ASP A 153 17.37 -8.20 -1.71
C ASP A 153 16.28 -9.16 -1.23
N THR A 154 15.77 -8.99 -0.01
CA THR A 154 14.80 -9.93 0.59
C THR A 154 13.61 -9.24 1.20
N PHE A 155 12.43 -9.74 0.83
CA PHE A 155 11.12 -9.24 1.21
C PHE A 155 10.38 -10.32 1.98
N VAL A 156 10.06 -10.04 3.23
CA VAL A 156 9.19 -10.90 4.05
C VAL A 156 7.82 -10.24 4.12
N ILE A 157 6.78 -10.95 3.66
CA ILE A 157 5.43 -10.42 3.54
C ILE A 157 4.51 -11.12 4.54
N GLY A 158 3.86 -10.33 5.39
CA GLY A 158 2.71 -10.73 6.20
C GLY A 158 1.44 -10.19 5.56
N MET A 159 0.42 -11.04 5.39
CA MET A 159 -0.86 -10.58 4.86
C MET A 159 -2.03 -11.45 5.30
N PRO A 160 -3.24 -10.88 5.37
CA PRO A 160 -4.47 -11.61 5.62
C PRO A 160 -4.91 -12.40 4.38
N HIS A 161 -6.10 -12.98 4.45
CA HIS A 161 -6.71 -13.80 3.39
C HIS A 161 -7.12 -13.01 2.14
N ARG A 162 -7.40 -11.70 2.22
CA ARG A 162 -7.86 -10.90 1.07
C ARG A 162 -6.76 -10.70 0.04
N GLY A 163 -7.07 -11.03 -1.22
CA GLY A 163 -6.15 -10.86 -2.34
C GLY A 163 -4.91 -11.75 -2.27
N ARG A 164 -4.85 -12.73 -1.36
CA ARG A 164 -3.65 -13.57 -1.17
C ARG A 164 -3.29 -14.37 -2.41
N LEU A 165 -4.26 -15.04 -3.01
CA LEU A 165 -4.05 -15.80 -4.26
C LEU A 165 -3.57 -14.88 -5.39
N ASN A 166 -4.08 -13.65 -5.42
CA ASN A 166 -3.68 -12.65 -6.40
C ASN A 166 -2.22 -12.19 -6.17
N ILE A 167 -1.83 -11.95 -4.91
CA ILE A 167 -0.45 -11.61 -4.55
C ILE A 167 0.53 -12.77 -4.85
N LEU A 168 0.15 -14.01 -4.53
CA LEU A 168 0.95 -15.19 -4.86
C LEU A 168 1.17 -15.34 -6.37
N ALA A 169 0.10 -15.23 -7.16
CA ALA A 169 0.17 -15.37 -8.61
C ALA A 169 0.91 -14.21 -9.30
N ASN A 170 0.71 -12.96 -8.86
CA ASN A 170 1.11 -11.79 -9.63
C ASN A 170 2.29 -11.00 -9.06
N VAL A 171 2.43 -10.97 -7.73
CA VAL A 171 3.57 -10.33 -7.06
C VAL A 171 4.70 -11.33 -6.88
N CYS A 172 4.39 -12.51 -6.32
CA CYS A 172 5.40 -13.56 -6.08
C CYS A 172 5.74 -14.32 -7.37
N ARG A 173 4.81 -14.34 -8.35
CA ARG A 173 4.91 -15.13 -9.60
C ARG A 173 5.03 -16.62 -9.36
N GLN A 174 4.30 -17.13 -8.37
CA GLN A 174 4.15 -18.56 -8.19
C GLN A 174 3.49 -19.18 -9.43
N GLU A 175 3.92 -20.39 -9.78
CA GLU A 175 3.36 -21.12 -10.91
C GLU A 175 1.86 -21.33 -10.72
N LEU A 176 1.09 -20.99 -11.76
CA LEU A 176 -0.37 -21.07 -11.69
C LEU A 176 -0.85 -22.50 -11.51
N GLU A 177 -0.09 -23.48 -12.02
CA GLU A 177 -0.37 -24.91 -11.84
C GLU A 177 -0.36 -25.28 -10.35
N ALA A 178 0.69 -24.90 -9.61
CA ALA A 178 0.77 -25.12 -8.17
C ALA A 178 -0.41 -24.47 -7.43
N ILE A 179 -0.84 -23.28 -7.83
CA ILE A 179 -2.01 -22.61 -7.24
C ILE A 179 -3.31 -23.37 -7.60
N PHE A 180 -3.48 -23.81 -8.84
CA PHE A 180 -4.68 -24.51 -9.30
C PHE A 180 -4.80 -25.92 -8.74
N CYS A 181 -3.70 -26.62 -8.48
CA CYS A 181 -3.70 -27.91 -7.81
C CYS A 181 -4.34 -27.82 -6.42
N GLN A 182 -4.19 -26.69 -5.71
CA GLN A 182 -4.81 -26.47 -4.39
C GLN A 182 -6.33 -26.27 -4.44
N PHE A 183 -6.92 -26.09 -5.63
CA PHE A 183 -8.38 -26.07 -5.81
C PHE A 183 -8.96 -27.45 -6.10
N SER A 184 -8.12 -28.41 -6.49
CA SER A 184 -8.49 -29.80 -6.57
C SER A 184 -8.40 -30.43 -5.18
N THR A 185 -9.18 -31.47 -4.92
CA THR A 185 -9.03 -32.26 -3.68
C THR A 185 -7.60 -32.81 -3.62
N LEU A 186 -6.85 -32.39 -2.59
CA LEU A 186 -5.52 -32.90 -2.32
C LEU A 186 -5.59 -34.41 -2.07
N GLN A 187 -4.64 -35.15 -2.63
CA GLN A 187 -4.50 -36.57 -2.36
C GLN A 187 -3.91 -36.75 -0.94
N PRO A 188 -4.23 -37.84 -0.23
CA PRO A 188 -3.75 -38.09 1.15
C PRO A 188 -2.23 -38.32 1.27
N GLU A 189 -1.46 -38.03 0.23
CA GLU A 189 0.01 -38.18 0.16
C GLU A 189 0.77 -36.97 0.73
N ASP A 190 0.08 -35.84 0.96
CA ASP A 190 0.69 -34.65 1.58
C ASP A 190 0.96 -34.87 3.08
N GLU A 191 2.21 -34.66 3.54
CA GLU A 191 2.58 -34.80 4.95
C GLU A 191 1.91 -33.72 5.83
N GLY A 192 1.09 -34.16 6.80
CA GLY A 192 0.49 -33.31 7.84
C GLY A 192 -1.02 -33.12 7.72
N SER A 193 -1.61 -32.35 8.63
CA SER A 193 -3.06 -32.07 8.61
C SER A 193 -3.49 -31.13 7.47
N GLY A 194 -2.51 -30.51 6.79
CA GLY A 194 -2.74 -29.43 5.83
C GLY A 194 -3.34 -28.17 6.46
N ASP A 195 -3.52 -27.15 5.63
CA ASP A 195 -4.31 -25.97 5.94
C ASP A 195 -4.94 -25.44 4.63
N VAL A 196 -5.89 -24.52 4.73
CA VAL A 196 -6.56 -23.94 3.57
C VAL A 196 -5.58 -23.15 2.69
N LYS A 197 -5.82 -23.19 1.37
CA LYS A 197 -5.00 -22.55 0.32
C LYS A 197 -4.57 -21.11 0.59
N TYR A 198 -5.38 -20.35 1.33
CA TYR A 198 -5.11 -18.94 1.67
C TYR A 198 -4.38 -18.74 3.02
N HIS A 199 -3.87 -19.79 3.65
CA HIS A 199 -2.97 -19.71 4.81
C HIS A 199 -1.54 -20.15 4.49
N LEU A 200 -1.35 -20.89 3.40
CA LEU A 200 -0.05 -21.43 3.02
C LEU A 200 0.95 -20.31 2.70
N GLY A 201 2.18 -20.49 3.17
CA GLY A 201 3.32 -19.61 2.89
C GLY A 201 4.08 -20.06 1.66
N VAL A 202 4.84 -19.14 1.07
CA VAL A 202 5.61 -19.38 -0.16
C VAL A 202 6.96 -18.67 -0.06
N CYS A 203 8.01 -19.27 -0.60
CA CYS A 203 9.31 -18.64 -0.76
C CYS A 203 9.76 -18.79 -2.22
N ILE A 204 9.96 -17.68 -2.91
CA ILE A 204 10.36 -17.67 -4.32
C ILE A 204 11.53 -16.70 -4.49
N GLU A 205 12.55 -17.16 -5.22
CA GLU A 205 13.66 -16.34 -5.68
C GLU A 205 13.51 -16.04 -7.17
N ARG A 206 13.64 -14.77 -7.55
CA ARG A 206 13.52 -14.37 -8.94
C ARG A 206 14.32 -13.12 -9.24
N LEU A 207 14.67 -12.93 -10.51
CA LEU A 207 15.25 -11.67 -10.97
C LEU A 207 14.16 -10.59 -11.04
N ASN A 208 14.47 -9.41 -10.49
CA ASN A 208 13.62 -8.27 -10.67
C ASN A 208 13.79 -7.72 -12.10
N SER A 209 12.68 -7.62 -12.83
CA SER A 209 12.66 -7.07 -14.19
C SER A 209 13.03 -5.58 -14.25
N ALA A 210 12.89 -4.83 -13.16
CA ALA A 210 13.19 -3.40 -13.12
C ALA A 210 14.65 -3.11 -12.73
N SER A 211 15.18 -3.78 -11.72
CA SER A 211 16.55 -3.54 -11.21
C SER A 211 17.58 -4.53 -11.73
N GLY A 212 17.17 -5.65 -12.34
CA GLY A 212 18.06 -6.73 -12.75
C GLY A 212 18.67 -7.54 -11.61
N LYS A 213 18.35 -7.22 -10.34
CA LYS A 213 18.89 -7.89 -9.15
C LYS A 213 18.06 -9.13 -8.77
N PRO A 214 18.69 -10.20 -8.26
CA PRO A 214 17.95 -11.29 -7.65
C PRO A 214 17.25 -10.81 -6.38
N ILE A 215 15.94 -11.07 -6.28
CA ILE A 215 15.14 -10.78 -5.11
C ILE A 215 14.53 -12.08 -4.57
N LYS A 216 14.53 -12.23 -3.25
CA LYS A 216 13.86 -13.31 -2.52
C LYS A 216 12.58 -12.76 -1.90
N ILE A 217 11.43 -13.30 -2.28
CA ILE A 217 10.13 -12.94 -1.71
C ILE A 217 9.63 -14.13 -0.90
N SER A 218 9.35 -13.90 0.39
CA SER A 218 8.77 -14.90 1.26
C SER A 218 7.47 -14.40 1.86
N VAL A 219 6.36 -15.06 1.52
CA VAL A 219 5.05 -14.87 2.16
C VAL A 219 4.95 -15.84 3.32
N VAL A 220 4.70 -15.32 4.53
CA VAL A 220 4.63 -16.14 5.75
C VAL A 220 3.27 -16.85 5.82
N ALA A 221 3.29 -18.10 6.28
CA ALA A 221 2.06 -18.83 6.57
C ALA A 221 1.37 -18.22 7.79
N ASN A 222 0.05 -18.11 7.77
CA ASN A 222 -0.69 -17.50 8.88
C ASN A 222 -2.02 -18.20 9.12
N PRO A 223 -2.47 -18.27 10.38
CA PRO A 223 -3.79 -18.76 10.69
C PRO A 223 -4.88 -17.74 10.29
N SER A 224 -6.13 -18.10 10.52
CA SER A 224 -7.28 -17.19 10.35
C SER A 224 -7.32 -16.04 11.38
N HIS A 225 -6.53 -16.11 12.46
CA HIS A 225 -6.41 -15.01 13.43
C HIS A 225 -5.68 -13.84 12.76
N LEU A 226 -6.44 -12.78 12.45
CA LEU A 226 -5.92 -11.59 11.77
C LEU A 226 -4.87 -10.89 12.65
N GLU A 227 -3.89 -10.26 12.01
CA GLU A 227 -2.76 -9.54 12.64
C GLU A 227 -1.82 -10.41 13.50
N ALA A 228 -2.17 -11.66 13.83
CA ALA A 228 -1.31 -12.57 14.58
C ALA A 228 0.03 -12.88 13.88
N VAL A 229 0.08 -12.69 12.56
CA VAL A 229 1.28 -12.90 11.73
C VAL A 229 2.27 -11.75 11.81
N ASP A 230 1.85 -10.57 12.26
CA ASP A 230 2.66 -9.35 12.24
C ASP A 230 3.97 -9.49 13.02
N PRO A 231 3.97 -9.90 14.31
CA PRO A 231 5.21 -10.09 15.05
C PRO A 231 6.02 -11.29 14.52
N VAL A 232 5.37 -12.30 13.93
CA VAL A 232 6.06 -13.44 13.31
C VAL A 232 6.89 -12.98 12.11
N VAL A 233 6.35 -12.09 11.30
CA VAL A 233 7.04 -11.49 10.15
C VAL A 233 8.20 -10.62 10.62
N GLN A 234 8.01 -9.82 11.67
CA GLN A 234 9.12 -9.05 12.27
C GLN A 234 10.23 -10.00 12.77
N GLY A 235 9.90 -11.03 13.53
CA GLY A 235 10.86 -12.02 14.02
C GLY A 235 11.61 -12.72 12.89
N LYS A 236 10.91 -13.15 11.83
CA LYS A 236 11.52 -13.76 10.65
C LYS A 236 12.43 -12.78 9.90
N THR A 237 12.02 -11.52 9.77
CA THR A 237 12.81 -10.46 9.13
C THR A 237 14.09 -10.21 9.93
N ARG A 238 13.98 -10.10 11.25
CA ARG A 238 15.11 -9.95 12.16
C ARG A 238 16.08 -11.13 12.10
N ALA A 239 15.56 -12.35 12.04
CA ALA A 239 16.39 -13.54 11.90
C ALA A 239 17.18 -13.53 10.57
N GLU A 240 16.52 -13.21 9.44
CA GLU A 240 17.19 -13.06 8.14
C GLU A 240 18.23 -11.93 8.14
N GLN A 241 17.97 -10.82 8.84
CA GLN A 241 18.97 -9.74 9.04
C GLN A 241 20.18 -10.24 9.83
N PHE A 242 19.96 -10.99 10.91
CA PHE A 242 21.01 -11.57 11.73
C PHE A 242 21.90 -12.53 10.93
N TYR A 243 21.31 -13.50 10.23
CA TYR A 243 22.07 -14.48 9.44
C TYR A 243 22.87 -13.85 8.29
N ARG A 244 22.47 -12.66 7.81
CA ARG A 244 23.15 -11.93 6.73
C ARG A 244 24.09 -10.84 7.22
N ASN A 245 24.28 -10.72 8.53
CA ASN A 245 25.03 -9.63 9.16
C ASN A 245 24.54 -8.23 8.71
N ASP A 246 23.24 -8.08 8.49
CA ASP A 246 22.61 -6.81 8.10
C ASP A 246 22.22 -6.00 9.34
N THR A 247 23.20 -5.34 9.95
CA THR A 247 23.00 -4.54 11.17
C THR A 247 22.29 -3.21 10.93
N ARG A 248 22.08 -2.82 9.67
CA ARG A 248 21.46 -1.54 9.27
C ARG A 248 20.07 -1.71 8.66
N GLY A 249 19.67 -2.95 8.35
CA GLY A 249 18.42 -3.27 7.67
C GLY A 249 18.38 -2.76 6.23
N ASP A 250 19.52 -2.79 5.53
CA ASP A 250 19.64 -2.34 4.13
C ASP A 250 19.24 -3.45 3.14
N LYS A 251 19.40 -4.73 3.51
CA LYS A 251 19.23 -5.87 2.62
C LYS A 251 17.89 -6.59 2.78
N VAL A 252 17.32 -6.59 3.99
CA VAL A 252 16.07 -7.30 4.30
C VAL A 252 14.99 -6.32 4.77
N MET A 253 13.78 -6.49 4.24
CA MET A 253 12.62 -5.66 4.55
C MET A 253 11.36 -6.49 4.78
N SER A 254 10.57 -6.06 5.75
CA SER A 254 9.22 -6.53 6.05
C SER A 254 8.18 -5.66 5.34
N ILE A 255 7.18 -6.31 4.74
CA ILE A 255 5.96 -5.68 4.23
C ILE A 255 4.78 -6.33 4.93
N LEU A 256 3.94 -5.52 5.58
CA LEU A 256 2.77 -6.00 6.30
C LEU A 256 1.50 -5.46 5.63
N LEU A 257 0.55 -6.34 5.35
CA LEU A 257 -0.76 -5.97 4.84
C LEU A 257 -1.78 -6.20 5.95
N HIS A 258 -2.71 -5.26 6.12
CA HIS A 258 -3.71 -5.30 7.17
C HIS A 258 -5.11 -5.00 6.63
N GLY A 259 -6.12 -5.39 7.40
CA GLY A 259 -7.51 -4.95 7.17
C GLY A 259 -7.85 -3.74 8.03
N ASP A 260 -8.71 -2.84 7.57
CA ASP A 260 -9.08 -1.63 8.32
C ASP A 260 -9.65 -1.92 9.72
N ALA A 261 -10.55 -2.90 9.82
CA ALA A 261 -11.17 -3.28 11.09
C ALA A 261 -10.20 -4.03 12.01
N ALA A 262 -9.38 -4.92 11.45
CA ALA A 262 -8.44 -5.73 12.22
C ALA A 262 -7.27 -4.89 12.74
N PHE A 263 -6.75 -3.98 11.91
CA PHE A 263 -5.66 -3.07 12.28
C PHE A 263 -6.00 -2.16 13.46
N SER A 264 -7.25 -1.71 13.54
CA SER A 264 -7.71 -0.85 14.64
C SER A 264 -8.21 -1.61 15.87
N GLY A 265 -8.62 -2.87 15.72
CA GLY A 265 -9.24 -3.66 16.79
C GLY A 265 -8.32 -4.66 17.50
N GLN A 266 -7.24 -5.12 16.85
CA GLN A 266 -6.34 -6.12 17.43
C GLN A 266 -5.18 -5.45 18.18
N GLY A 267 -5.05 -5.76 19.48
CA GLY A 267 -3.99 -5.21 20.33
C GLY A 267 -2.57 -5.62 19.89
N ILE A 268 -2.43 -6.74 19.20
CA ILE A 268 -1.14 -7.22 18.69
C ILE A 268 -0.50 -6.25 17.69
N VAL A 269 -1.30 -5.43 17.01
CA VAL A 269 -0.82 -4.39 16.09
C VAL A 269 -0.07 -3.31 16.89
N TYR A 270 -0.67 -2.86 18.00
CA TYR A 270 -0.02 -1.92 18.91
C TYR A 270 1.27 -2.51 19.48
N GLU A 271 1.23 -3.75 19.96
CA GLU A 271 2.42 -4.45 20.49
C GLU A 271 3.53 -4.55 19.43
N THR A 272 3.18 -4.83 18.17
CA THR A 272 4.14 -4.93 17.07
C THR A 272 4.78 -3.59 16.73
N PHE A 273 4.01 -2.48 16.76
CA PHE A 273 4.57 -1.15 16.61
C PHE A 273 5.49 -0.79 17.78
N ASP A 274 5.08 -1.05 19.01
CA ASP A 274 5.87 -0.70 20.21
C ASP A 274 7.26 -1.37 20.19
N ILE A 275 7.36 -2.62 19.73
CA ILE A 275 8.64 -3.32 19.63
C ILE A 275 9.50 -2.88 18.43
N SER A 276 8.95 -2.17 17.44
CA SER A 276 9.68 -1.84 16.20
C SER A 276 10.87 -0.89 16.44
N GLY A 277 10.79 -0.07 17.49
CA GLY A 277 11.85 0.84 17.93
C GLY A 277 12.90 0.21 18.85
N LEU A 278 12.70 -1.01 19.36
CA LEU A 278 13.59 -1.62 20.35
C LEU A 278 14.86 -2.21 19.70
N PRO A 279 16.06 -2.02 20.25
CA PRO A 279 17.31 -2.47 19.62
C PRO A 279 17.39 -3.98 19.32
N ALA A 280 16.74 -4.81 20.14
CA ALA A 280 16.73 -6.26 19.98
C ALA A 280 15.71 -6.74 18.93
N TYR A 281 14.61 -6.00 18.74
CA TYR A 281 13.46 -6.38 17.92
C TYR A 281 13.35 -5.60 16.61
N THR A 282 14.08 -4.49 16.49
CA THR A 282 13.98 -3.61 15.34
C THR A 282 14.38 -4.31 14.04
N CYS A 283 13.52 -4.17 13.04
CA CYS A 283 13.79 -4.55 11.65
C CYS A 283 14.17 -3.35 10.78
N HIS A 284 14.50 -2.20 11.41
CA HIS A 284 14.87 -0.95 10.75
C HIS A 284 13.77 -0.40 9.81
N GLY A 285 12.52 -0.44 10.30
CA GLY A 285 11.36 0.07 9.61
C GLY A 285 10.68 -0.95 8.69
N SER A 286 9.36 -1.02 8.79
CA SER A 286 8.46 -1.84 7.96
C SER A 286 7.53 -0.95 7.13
N ILE A 287 7.09 -1.46 5.97
CA ILE A 287 6.07 -0.80 5.16
C ILE A 287 4.74 -1.50 5.42
N HIS A 288 3.78 -0.75 5.95
CA HIS A 288 2.43 -1.23 6.23
C HIS A 288 1.49 -0.81 5.12
N PHE A 289 0.61 -1.71 4.70
CA PHE A 289 -0.44 -1.44 3.72
C PHE A 289 -1.78 -1.76 4.37
N ILE A 290 -2.65 -0.76 4.52
CA ILE A 290 -4.01 -0.99 5.03
C ILE A 290 -4.97 -1.00 3.86
N VAL A 291 -5.58 -2.16 3.62
CA VAL A 291 -6.62 -2.33 2.61
C VAL A 291 -7.96 -1.88 3.21
N ASN A 292 -8.26 -0.59 3.05
CA ASN A 292 -9.40 0.08 3.65
C ASN A 292 -10.61 0.11 2.71
N ASN A 293 -11.51 -0.87 2.85
CA ASN A 293 -12.55 -1.11 1.83
C ASN A 293 -13.89 -0.41 2.12
N GLN A 294 -14.06 0.27 3.26
CA GLN A 294 -15.21 1.12 3.66
C GLN A 294 -16.59 0.82 3.02
N VAL A 295 -17.01 -0.45 2.94
CA VAL A 295 -18.34 -0.80 2.41
C VAL A 295 -19.38 -0.62 3.52
N ASN A 296 -19.66 0.63 3.88
CA ASN A 296 -20.91 1.08 4.49
C ASN A 296 -21.00 2.61 4.35
N LYS A 297 -21.37 3.06 3.15
CA LYS A 297 -21.81 4.45 2.92
C LYS A 297 -23.22 4.60 3.47
N TYR A 298 -23.38 5.27 4.62
CA TYR A 298 -24.60 6.03 4.88
C TYR A 298 -24.29 7.51 4.82
N ASN A 299 -25.05 8.17 3.95
CA ASN A 299 -25.05 9.59 3.62
C ASN A 299 -24.95 10.50 4.85
N TYR A 300 -23.91 11.35 4.87
CA TYR A 300 -24.03 12.70 5.39
C TYR A 300 -23.43 13.68 4.36
N ASN A 301 -24.32 14.28 3.57
CA ASN A 301 -24.23 15.60 2.93
C ASN A 301 -22.84 16.14 2.53
N PHE A 302 -22.13 15.43 1.66
CA PHE A 302 -21.25 16.07 0.67
C PHE A 302 -21.38 15.29 -0.65
N ALA A 303 -22.35 15.73 -1.46
CA ALA A 303 -22.54 15.23 -2.81
C ALA A 303 -21.30 15.54 -3.64
N TYR A 304 -20.66 14.51 -4.21
CA TYR A 304 -20.47 14.32 -5.65
C TYR A 304 -19.74 12.98 -5.90
N PHE A 305 -20.25 12.24 -6.89
CA PHE A 305 -19.75 11.01 -7.53
C PHE A 305 -20.23 9.62 -7.02
N ILE A 306 -21.15 9.08 -7.82
CA ILE A 306 -21.75 7.74 -7.87
C ILE A 306 -20.95 6.89 -8.87
N SER A 307 -20.57 5.66 -8.56
CA SER A 307 -21.11 4.38 -9.13
C SER A 307 -20.07 3.31 -8.76
N THR A 308 -20.34 2.04 -8.43
CA THR A 308 -21.33 1.07 -8.87
C THR A 308 -21.53 0.01 -7.78
N ILE A 309 -22.75 -0.49 -7.65
CA ILE A 309 -23.17 -1.56 -6.74
C ILE A 309 -22.39 -2.86 -7.03
N SER A 310 -21.81 -3.47 -6.01
CA SER A 310 -21.42 -4.89 -6.01
C SER A 310 -21.65 -5.46 -4.62
N PHE A 311 -22.77 -6.17 -4.47
CA PHE A 311 -22.97 -7.12 -3.38
C PHE A 311 -21.94 -8.26 -3.52
N VAL A 312 -21.47 -8.79 -2.39
CA VAL A 312 -20.65 -10.01 -2.21
C VAL A 312 -19.11 -9.83 -2.24
N SER A 313 -18.52 -9.56 -1.07
CA SER A 313 -17.36 -10.29 -0.52
C SER A 313 -16.95 -9.70 0.84
N ALA A 314 -17.80 -9.98 1.85
CA ALA A 314 -17.60 -9.60 3.23
C ALA A 314 -16.61 -10.56 3.91
N ARG A 315 -15.42 -10.08 4.26
CA ARG A 315 -14.52 -10.75 5.22
C ARG A 315 -13.31 -9.94 5.70
N GLN A 316 -13.29 -8.62 5.47
CA GLN A 316 -12.20 -7.77 5.98
C GLN A 316 -12.61 -6.31 6.26
N ILE A 317 -13.80 -5.92 5.83
CA ILE A 317 -14.69 -5.05 6.62
C ILE A 317 -14.88 -5.73 7.97
N GLY A 318 -15.42 -5.07 9.00
CA GLY A 318 -15.94 -5.75 10.20
C GLY A 318 -17.13 -6.69 9.93
N PHE A 319 -17.09 -7.46 8.82
CA PHE A 319 -18.12 -8.28 8.22
C PHE A 319 -19.40 -7.46 7.96
N THR A 320 -20.23 -7.30 8.98
CA THR A 320 -21.46 -6.49 8.99
C THR A 320 -21.32 -5.18 9.80
N THR A 321 -20.14 -4.92 10.38
CA THR A 321 -19.88 -3.84 11.35
C THR A 321 -19.43 -2.57 10.63
N ASP A 322 -20.15 -1.47 10.90
CA ASP A 322 -19.80 -0.13 10.42
C ASP A 322 -18.54 0.39 11.15
N PRO A 323 -17.67 1.16 10.47
CA PRO A 323 -16.50 1.79 11.08
C PRO A 323 -16.76 2.50 12.42
N ARG A 324 -17.94 3.11 12.62
CA ARG A 324 -18.33 3.78 13.86
C ARG A 324 -18.45 2.84 15.06
N PHE A 325 -18.67 1.56 14.81
CA PHE A 325 -18.70 0.51 15.83
C PHE A 325 -17.41 -0.30 15.86
N SER A 326 -16.47 -0.09 14.92
CA SER A 326 -15.20 -0.80 14.88
C SER A 326 -14.06 -0.06 15.57
N ARG A 327 -14.12 1.29 15.63
CA ARG A 327 -13.04 2.11 16.16
C ARG A 327 -13.53 3.39 16.84
N SER A 328 -12.74 3.88 17.79
CA SER A 328 -12.99 5.14 18.50
C SER A 328 -12.24 6.34 17.90
N SER A 329 -11.41 6.10 16.89
CA SER A 329 -10.59 7.11 16.22
C SER A 329 -11.11 7.39 14.81
N PRO A 330 -10.86 8.59 14.24
CA PRO A 330 -11.30 8.93 12.89
C PRO A 330 -10.76 7.95 11.83
N TYR A 331 -9.47 7.60 11.93
CA TYR A 331 -8.80 6.72 10.98
C TYR A 331 -8.44 5.38 11.63
N CYS A 332 -8.52 4.30 10.86
CA CYS A 332 -8.05 2.99 11.32
C CYS A 332 -6.53 3.00 11.59
N THR A 333 -5.79 3.87 10.91
CA THR A 333 -4.33 3.99 10.99
C THR A 333 -3.80 4.77 12.17
N ASP A 334 -4.67 5.33 13.03
CA ASP A 334 -4.27 6.19 14.15
C ASP A 334 -3.34 5.49 15.16
N VAL A 335 -3.38 4.16 15.27
CA VAL A 335 -2.46 3.36 16.10
C VAL A 335 -0.99 3.56 15.70
N ALA A 336 -0.70 3.84 14.43
CA ALA A 336 0.66 4.07 13.95
C ALA A 336 1.29 5.38 14.47
N LYS A 337 0.48 6.30 15.00
CA LYS A 337 0.96 7.54 15.60
C LYS A 337 1.77 7.31 16.87
N VAL A 338 1.56 6.17 17.54
CA VAL A 338 2.29 5.77 18.76
C VAL A 338 3.81 5.79 18.54
N VAL A 339 4.27 5.33 17.38
CA VAL A 339 5.70 5.28 17.02
C VAL A 339 6.15 6.48 16.18
N ASN A 340 5.30 7.50 16.02
CA ASN A 340 5.54 8.62 15.11
C ASN A 340 5.84 8.14 13.68
N ALA A 341 5.07 7.18 13.15
CA ALA A 341 5.13 6.83 11.74
C ALA A 341 4.29 7.84 10.91
N PRO A 342 4.77 8.29 9.74
CA PRO A 342 3.94 9.04 8.80
C PRO A 342 2.89 8.12 8.20
N ILE A 343 1.70 8.68 7.97
CA ILE A 343 0.56 7.97 7.40
C ILE A 343 0.15 8.65 6.09
N PHE A 344 0.04 7.86 5.02
CA PHE A 344 -0.38 8.33 3.71
C PHE A 344 -1.71 7.70 3.31
N HIS A 345 -2.78 8.48 3.38
CA HIS A 345 -4.08 8.09 2.86
C HIS A 345 -4.12 8.35 1.36
N VAL A 346 -4.41 7.32 0.56
CA VAL A 346 -4.45 7.47 -0.89
C VAL A 346 -5.72 6.84 -1.47
N ASN A 347 -6.34 7.53 -2.42
CA ASN A 347 -7.49 7.01 -3.14
C ASN A 347 -7.04 5.90 -4.12
N ALA A 348 -7.63 4.72 -4.01
CA ALA A 348 -7.35 3.60 -4.88
C ALA A 348 -7.75 3.84 -6.35
N ASP A 349 -8.66 4.77 -6.64
CA ASP A 349 -9.07 5.11 -8.00
C ASP A 349 -8.00 5.90 -8.78
N ASP A 350 -7.04 6.50 -8.08
CA ASP A 350 -5.90 7.19 -8.69
C ASP A 350 -4.61 6.36 -8.51
N PRO A 351 -4.31 5.45 -9.45
CA PRO A 351 -3.14 4.59 -9.33
C PRO A 351 -1.81 5.36 -9.47
N GLU A 352 -1.79 6.54 -10.10
CA GLU A 352 -0.57 7.35 -10.21
C GLU A 352 -0.18 7.91 -8.84
N ALA A 353 -1.17 8.46 -8.11
CA ALA A 353 -1.00 8.87 -6.73
C ALA A 353 -0.52 7.73 -5.83
N VAL A 354 -1.08 6.51 -5.99
CA VAL A 354 -0.65 5.34 -5.21
C VAL A 354 0.80 4.97 -5.52
N MET A 355 1.23 5.00 -6.78
CA MET A 355 2.64 4.72 -7.13
C MET A 355 3.60 5.75 -6.54
N HIS A 356 3.20 7.02 -6.55
CA HIS A 356 3.99 8.09 -5.97
C HIS A 356 4.16 7.87 -4.46
N VAL A 357 3.06 7.63 -3.73
CA VAL A 357 3.09 7.33 -2.28
C VAL A 357 3.95 6.10 -1.99
N CYS A 358 3.82 5.02 -2.76
CA CYS A 358 4.64 3.82 -2.60
C CYS A 358 6.14 4.09 -2.78
N THR A 359 6.50 4.98 -3.71
CA THR A 359 7.87 5.40 -3.95
C THR A 359 8.41 6.22 -2.78
N VAL A 360 7.62 7.16 -2.28
CA VAL A 360 7.98 7.97 -1.10
C VAL A 360 8.10 7.10 0.15
N ALA A 361 7.17 6.15 0.39
CA ALA A 361 7.23 5.22 1.51
C ALA A 361 8.50 4.35 1.48
N SER A 362 8.87 3.86 0.28
CA SER A 362 10.11 3.10 0.07
C SER A 362 11.35 3.93 0.41
N GLN A 363 11.39 5.18 -0.02
CA GLN A 363 12.49 6.10 0.27
C GLN A 363 12.55 6.50 1.75
N TRP A 364 11.38 6.72 2.39
CA TRP A 364 11.27 7.03 3.80
C TRP A 364 11.87 5.91 4.66
N ARG A 365 11.41 4.67 4.43
CA ARG A 365 11.91 3.50 5.16
C ARG A 365 13.42 3.37 4.97
N ASN A 366 13.92 3.54 3.74
CA ASN A 366 15.35 3.43 3.48
C ASN A 366 16.18 4.53 4.17
N LYS A 367 15.71 5.77 4.14
CA LYS A 367 16.44 6.93 4.70
C LYS A 367 16.41 6.95 6.22
N PHE A 368 15.23 6.79 6.83
CA PHE A 368 15.03 6.99 8.26
C PHE A 368 14.99 5.70 9.08
N LYS A 369 14.93 4.53 8.42
CA LYS A 369 14.84 3.22 9.09
C LYS A 369 13.68 3.13 10.08
N LYS A 370 12.56 3.76 9.71
CA LYS A 370 11.33 3.84 10.49
C LYS A 370 10.15 3.27 9.72
N ASP A 371 9.14 2.86 10.46
CA ASP A 371 7.88 2.38 9.91
C ASP A 371 7.16 3.50 9.13
N VAL A 372 6.36 3.08 8.16
CA VAL A 372 5.51 3.94 7.33
C VAL A 372 4.22 3.21 7.00
N VAL A 373 3.12 3.96 6.95
CA VAL A 373 1.75 3.44 6.82
C VAL A 373 1.02 4.02 5.64
#